data_AF-A0AAW5QY43-F1
#
_entry.id   AF-A0AAW5QY43-F1
#
_cell.length_a   1.000
_cell.length_b   1.000
_cell.length_c   1.000
_cell.angle_alpha   90.00
_cell.angle_beta   90.00
_cell.angle_gamma   90.00
#
_symmetry.space_group_name_H-M   'P 1'
#
loop_
_entity.id
_entity.type
_entity.pdbx_description
1 polymer ?
#
loop_
_entity_poly.entity_id
_entity_poly.type
_entity_poly.pdbx_seq_one_letter_code
_entity_poly.pdbx_strand_id
1 'polypeptide(L)'
;MDDIVRVRRGGSPLILSMPHAGTEIPQEVARRLNETGLAVPDTDWWIPRLYDFADALDPTVVEARLSRYVVDVNRDPSGTSLYPGQATTELCPTTTFDGEPIYQDGMAPGALETGIRRDRYFWPYHIALRSEIDRVREAHGYALLYDCHSIRSVVPRLFEGPLPVFSIGTNGGQSCAPEIEAAITAALAEAPQDEGSEMDLGYVVNGRFKGGWITRHFGEPDMRVHAVQMELAQKAYMLEAPPWTYDEDKAAQTRPVLRGVLDALVEAGARIAGAPNEGGNR
;
A
#
# COMPACT_ATOMS: atom_id res chain seq x y z
N MET A 1 11.13 -11.13 -20.42
CA MET A 1 10.45 -11.09 -19.11
C MET A 1 9.38 -10.05 -19.25
N ASP A 2 8.13 -10.46 -19.10
CA ASP A 2 7.00 -9.53 -19.13
C ASP A 2 7.22 -8.52 -18.00
N ASP A 3 7.12 -7.23 -18.33
CA ASP A 3 7.40 -6.13 -17.43
C ASP A 3 6.31 -6.03 -16.36
N ILE A 4 6.41 -6.78 -15.27
CA ILE A 4 5.39 -6.91 -14.23
C ILE A 4 5.33 -5.73 -13.25
N VAL A 5 6.28 -4.80 -13.33
CA VAL A 5 6.41 -3.64 -12.45
C VAL A 5 6.56 -2.40 -13.31
N ARG A 6 5.65 -1.44 -13.15
CA ARG A 6 5.79 -0.15 -13.80
C ARG A 6 6.55 0.79 -12.88
N VAL A 7 7.67 1.33 -13.35
CA VAL A 7 8.42 2.37 -12.65
C VAL A 7 8.33 3.69 -13.42
N ARG A 8 7.87 4.74 -12.75
CA ARG A 8 7.97 6.12 -13.22
C ARG A 8 8.87 6.88 -12.26
N ARG A 9 10.03 7.33 -12.73
CA ARG A 9 10.99 8.06 -11.89
C ARG A 9 10.59 9.51 -11.75
N GLY A 10 10.70 10.01 -10.52
CA GLY A 10 10.64 11.43 -10.19
C GLY A 10 11.93 11.90 -9.52
N GLY A 11 12.04 13.22 -9.32
CA GLY A 11 13.20 13.92 -8.77
C GLY A 11 13.09 14.32 -7.30
N SER A 12 12.02 13.95 -6.60
CA SER A 12 11.84 14.24 -5.17
C SER A 12 12.25 13.07 -4.26
N PRO A 13 12.37 13.27 -2.92
CA PRO A 13 12.70 12.19 -1.98
C PRO A 13 11.52 11.21 -1.75
N LEU A 14 10.37 11.44 -2.37
CA LEU A 14 9.14 10.67 -2.19
C LEU A 14 9.04 9.52 -3.19
N ILE A 15 8.69 8.34 -2.68
CA ILE A 15 8.40 7.13 -3.46
C ILE A 15 7.00 6.66 -3.10
N LEU A 16 6.14 6.50 -4.11
CA LEU A 16 4.83 5.86 -3.98
C LEU A 16 4.94 4.40 -4.41
N SER A 17 4.69 3.47 -3.50
CA SER A 17 4.56 2.03 -3.78
C SER A 17 3.08 1.70 -3.94
N MET A 18 2.69 1.10 -5.07
CA MET A 18 1.31 0.70 -5.39
C MET A 18 1.28 -0.80 -5.70
N PRO A 19 1.33 -1.66 -4.67
CA PRO A 19 1.55 -3.09 -4.86
C PRO A 19 0.30 -3.86 -5.32
N HIS A 20 -0.89 -3.28 -5.18
CA HIS A 20 -2.17 -4.02 -5.33
C HIS A 20 -3.16 -3.38 -6.32
N ALA A 21 -2.74 -2.38 -7.09
CA ALA A 21 -3.57 -1.76 -8.14
C ALA A 21 -3.66 -2.58 -9.43
N GLY A 22 -2.72 -3.52 -9.61
CA GLY A 22 -2.64 -4.39 -10.79
C GLY A 22 -3.80 -5.37 -10.90
N THR A 23 -4.21 -5.66 -12.14
CA THR A 23 -5.30 -6.61 -12.44
C THR A 23 -4.87 -7.72 -13.39
N GLU A 24 -3.64 -7.67 -13.92
CA GLU A 24 -3.16 -8.65 -14.87
C GLU A 24 -2.97 -10.02 -14.19
N ILE A 25 -3.42 -11.07 -14.86
CA ILE A 25 -3.28 -12.45 -14.40
C ILE A 25 -2.62 -13.25 -15.53
N PRO A 26 -1.42 -13.82 -15.33
CA PRO A 26 -0.78 -14.67 -16.31
C PRO A 26 -1.67 -15.85 -16.70
N GLN A 27 -1.64 -16.24 -17.97
CA GLN A 27 -2.55 -17.24 -18.53
C GLN A 27 -2.51 -18.58 -17.79
N GLU A 28 -1.35 -18.98 -17.26
CA GLU A 28 -1.15 -20.18 -16.46
C GLU A 28 -1.87 -20.14 -15.10
N VAL A 29 -2.06 -18.94 -14.54
CA VAL A 29 -2.83 -18.72 -13.31
C VAL A 29 -4.32 -18.59 -13.66
N ALA A 30 -4.65 -17.81 -14.69
CA ALA A 30 -6.03 -17.53 -15.09
C ALA A 30 -6.84 -18.80 -15.38
N ARG A 31 -6.24 -19.81 -16.03
CA ARG A 31 -6.92 -21.10 -16.33
C ARG A 31 -7.34 -21.90 -15.09
N ARG A 32 -6.77 -21.58 -13.93
CA ARG A 32 -7.00 -22.26 -12.65
C ARG A 32 -8.01 -21.52 -11.77
N LEU A 33 -8.21 -20.22 -12.02
CA LEU A 33 -9.15 -19.40 -11.29
C LEU A 33 -10.59 -19.74 -11.69
N ASN A 34 -11.52 -19.51 -10.77
CA ASN A 34 -12.96 -19.49 -11.06
C ASN A 34 -13.41 -18.06 -11.40
N GLU A 35 -14.71 -17.86 -11.60
CA GLU A 35 -15.27 -16.54 -11.93
C GLU A 35 -14.97 -15.48 -10.87
N THR A 36 -15.05 -15.82 -9.58
CA THR A 36 -14.71 -14.93 -8.45
C THR A 36 -13.24 -14.49 -8.51
N GLY A 37 -12.32 -15.43 -8.78
CA GLY A 37 -10.89 -15.13 -8.91
C GLY A 37 -10.58 -14.25 -10.11
N LEU A 38 -11.20 -14.52 -11.26
CA LEU A 38 -11.02 -13.72 -12.47
C LEU A 38 -11.59 -12.30 -12.35
N ALA A 39 -12.57 -12.09 -11.47
CA ALA A 39 -13.15 -10.77 -11.21
C ALA A 39 -12.27 -9.86 -10.33
N VAL A 40 -11.22 -10.40 -9.69
CA VAL A 40 -10.25 -9.68 -8.84
C VAL A 40 -10.88 -8.64 -7.88
N PRO A 41 -11.89 -9.01 -7.08
CA PRO A 41 -12.66 -8.06 -6.26
C PRO A 41 -11.83 -7.36 -5.17
N ASP A 42 -10.71 -7.96 -4.74
CA ASP A 42 -9.83 -7.43 -3.69
C ASP A 42 -8.68 -6.56 -4.25
N THR A 43 -8.85 -6.03 -5.46
CA THR A 43 -7.92 -5.07 -6.07
C THR A 43 -8.06 -3.73 -5.38
N ASP A 44 -6.94 -3.04 -5.24
CA ASP A 44 -6.88 -1.67 -4.76
C ASP A 44 -7.23 -0.72 -5.92
N TRP A 45 -8.49 -0.80 -6.36
CA TRP A 45 -8.97 -0.15 -7.57
C TRP A 45 -8.72 1.36 -7.53
N TRP A 46 -8.35 1.92 -8.69
CA TRP A 46 -8.14 3.35 -8.92
C TRP A 46 -7.06 4.04 -8.08
N ILE A 47 -6.28 3.35 -7.26
CA ILE A 47 -5.17 3.97 -6.51
C ILE A 47 -4.25 4.83 -7.40
N PRO A 48 -3.80 4.39 -8.60
CA PRO A 48 -3.00 5.24 -9.48
C PRO A 48 -3.70 6.54 -9.89
N ARG A 49 -5.01 6.48 -10.14
CA ARG A 49 -5.82 7.66 -10.50
C ARG A 49 -6.06 8.56 -9.29
N LEU A 50 -6.37 7.98 -8.14
CA LEU A 50 -6.62 8.72 -6.90
C LEU A 50 -5.41 9.57 -6.52
N TYR A 51 -4.19 9.02 -6.69
CA TYR A 51 -2.93 9.69 -6.36
C TYR A 51 -2.30 10.51 -7.50
N ASP A 52 -2.94 10.66 -8.66
CA ASP A 52 -2.33 11.40 -9.78
C ASP A 52 -2.03 12.89 -9.48
N PHE A 53 -2.68 13.49 -8.47
CA PHE A 53 -2.33 14.83 -7.97
C PHE A 53 -0.90 14.90 -7.41
N ALA A 54 -0.34 13.75 -6.99
CA ALA A 54 0.99 13.67 -6.44
C ALA A 54 2.07 13.95 -7.49
N ASP A 55 1.75 13.98 -8.78
CA ASP A 55 2.69 14.39 -9.84
C ASP A 55 3.29 15.77 -9.60
N ALA A 56 2.56 16.66 -8.92
CA ALA A 56 3.07 17.98 -8.51
C ALA A 56 4.18 17.91 -7.44
N LEU A 57 4.37 16.77 -6.78
CA LEU A 57 5.46 16.48 -5.85
C LEU A 57 6.63 15.74 -6.53
N ASP A 58 6.54 15.48 -7.83
CA ASP A 58 7.53 14.75 -8.63
C ASP A 58 8.05 13.45 -7.96
N PRO A 59 7.17 12.56 -7.45
CA PRO A 59 7.59 11.35 -6.77
C PRO A 59 8.05 10.28 -7.77
N THR A 60 8.87 9.36 -7.30
CA THR A 60 9.00 8.06 -7.99
C THR A 60 7.78 7.20 -7.68
N VAL A 61 7.20 6.55 -8.68
CA VAL A 61 6.08 5.62 -8.52
C VAL A 61 6.50 4.23 -8.97
N VAL A 62 6.28 3.24 -8.11
CA VAL A 62 6.52 1.82 -8.37
C VAL A 62 5.19 1.09 -8.22
N GLU A 63 4.66 0.56 -9.33
CA GLU A 63 3.33 -0.01 -9.42
C GLU A 63 3.39 -1.47 -9.88
N ALA A 64 2.71 -2.37 -9.18
CA ALA A 64 2.53 -3.75 -9.62
C ALA A 64 1.45 -3.81 -10.70
N ARG A 65 1.73 -4.49 -11.83
CA ARG A 65 0.71 -4.72 -12.86
C ARG A 65 -0.15 -5.94 -12.60
N LEU A 66 0.42 -6.90 -11.87
CA LEU A 66 -0.24 -8.17 -11.55
C LEU A 66 -1.26 -8.00 -10.43
N SER A 67 -2.35 -8.76 -10.51
CA SER A 67 -3.27 -8.90 -9.39
C SER A 67 -2.59 -9.58 -8.20
N ARG A 68 -2.94 -9.14 -6.99
CA ARG A 68 -2.53 -9.77 -5.72
C ARG A 68 -2.89 -11.26 -5.63
N TYR A 69 -3.86 -11.73 -6.42
CA TYR A 69 -4.23 -13.15 -6.51
C TYR A 69 -3.18 -14.01 -7.23
N VAL A 70 -2.30 -13.40 -8.03
CA VAL A 70 -1.13 -14.09 -8.58
C VAL A 70 -0.13 -14.32 -7.46
N VAL A 71 0.30 -13.23 -6.83
CA VAL A 71 1.11 -13.18 -5.61
C VAL A 71 0.90 -11.84 -4.92
N ASP A 72 0.71 -11.83 -3.60
CA ASP A 72 0.59 -10.61 -2.82
C ASP A 72 2.01 -10.11 -2.46
N VAL A 73 2.48 -9.09 -3.17
CA VAL A 73 3.84 -8.55 -2.97
C VAL A 73 4.02 -7.77 -1.66
N ASN A 74 2.96 -7.59 -0.87
CA ASN A 74 3.00 -6.98 0.46
C ASN A 74 2.82 -8.00 1.60
N ARG A 75 3.01 -9.30 1.32
CA ARG A 75 3.08 -10.38 2.33
C ARG A 75 4.52 -10.82 2.58
N ASP A 76 4.76 -11.41 3.75
CA ASP A 76 6.04 -12.02 4.07
C ASP A 76 6.34 -13.18 3.08
N PRO A 77 7.50 -13.17 2.39
CA PRO A 77 7.84 -14.17 1.38
C PRO A 77 8.05 -15.59 1.94
N SER A 78 8.18 -15.74 3.26
CA SER A 78 8.18 -17.04 3.96
C SER A 78 6.78 -17.62 4.15
N GLY A 79 5.73 -16.79 4.00
CA GLY A 79 4.34 -17.14 4.32
C GLY A 79 3.97 -16.98 5.79
N THR A 80 4.88 -16.49 6.64
CA THR A 80 4.60 -16.22 8.06
C THR A 80 3.57 -15.09 8.19
N SER A 81 2.52 -15.32 8.98
CA SER A 81 1.53 -14.26 9.26
C SER A 81 2.14 -13.17 10.14
N LEU A 82 2.03 -11.92 9.69
CA LEU A 82 2.42 -10.73 10.43
C LEU A 82 1.42 -10.37 11.56
N TYR A 83 0.25 -11.04 11.59
CA TYR A 83 -0.82 -10.81 12.57
C TYR A 83 -1.30 -12.14 13.17
N PRO A 84 -0.52 -12.76 14.08
CA PRO A 84 -0.88 -14.04 14.68
C PRO A 84 -2.26 -14.01 15.36
N GLY A 85 -3.06 -15.04 15.12
CA GLY A 85 -4.41 -15.16 15.69
C GLY A 85 -5.49 -14.33 14.97
N GLN A 86 -5.15 -13.62 13.89
CA GLN A 86 -6.11 -12.87 13.08
C GLN A 86 -6.25 -13.49 11.69
N ALA A 87 -7.45 -13.38 11.11
CA ALA A 87 -7.67 -13.75 9.71
C ALA A 87 -6.80 -12.86 8.80
N THR A 88 -6.07 -13.51 7.91
CA THR A 88 -5.17 -12.90 6.91
C THR A 88 -5.21 -13.72 5.63
N THR A 89 -4.78 -13.13 4.52
CA THR A 89 -4.57 -13.85 3.25
C THR A 89 -3.13 -14.32 3.13
N GLU A 90 -2.91 -15.40 2.37
CA GLU A 90 -1.60 -15.97 2.12
C GLU A 90 -0.77 -15.17 1.09
N LEU A 91 0.51 -15.53 0.93
CA LEU A 91 1.38 -14.99 -0.13
C LEU A 91 0.81 -15.24 -1.54
N CYS A 92 0.17 -16.39 -1.75
CA CYS A 92 -0.65 -16.66 -2.94
C CYS A 92 -2.08 -16.91 -2.45
N PRO A 93 -2.94 -15.88 -2.42
CA PRO A 93 -4.27 -15.98 -1.84
C PRO A 93 -5.07 -17.12 -2.46
N THR A 94 -5.82 -17.86 -1.64
CA THR A 94 -6.74 -18.92 -2.10
C THR A 94 -8.22 -18.56 -1.95
N THR A 95 -8.49 -17.49 -1.20
CA THR A 95 -9.82 -16.94 -0.98
C THR A 95 -9.81 -15.43 -1.14
N THR A 96 -10.98 -14.85 -1.45
CA THR A 96 -11.22 -13.40 -1.32
C THR A 96 -11.10 -12.96 0.15
N PHE A 97 -11.16 -11.66 0.41
CA PHE A 97 -11.27 -11.09 1.75
C PHE A 97 -12.50 -11.58 2.49
N ASP A 98 -13.61 -11.84 1.80
CA ASP A 98 -14.83 -12.43 2.38
C ASP A 98 -14.72 -13.94 2.64
N GLY A 99 -13.68 -14.59 2.12
CA GLY A 99 -13.44 -16.02 2.31
C GLY A 99 -13.99 -16.91 1.18
N GLU A 100 -14.42 -16.33 0.06
CA GLU A 100 -14.87 -17.10 -1.10
C GLU A 100 -13.67 -17.73 -1.82
N PRO A 101 -13.71 -19.01 -2.19
CA PRO A 101 -12.64 -19.64 -2.98
C PRO A 101 -12.44 -18.93 -4.33
N ILE A 102 -11.18 -18.72 -4.74
CA ILE A 102 -10.86 -18.07 -6.04
C ILE A 102 -10.38 -19.05 -7.12
N TYR A 103 -10.13 -20.31 -6.74
CA TYR A 103 -9.68 -21.37 -7.66
C TYR A 103 -10.82 -22.33 -7.98
N GLN A 104 -10.72 -22.97 -9.15
CA GLN A 104 -11.47 -24.20 -9.43
C GLN A 104 -11.06 -25.30 -8.45
N ASP A 105 -11.94 -26.28 -8.26
CA ASP A 105 -11.71 -27.36 -7.30
C ASP A 105 -10.39 -28.10 -7.58
N GLY A 106 -9.60 -28.32 -6.54
CA GLY A 106 -8.27 -28.93 -6.63
C GLY A 106 -7.19 -28.11 -7.36
N MET A 107 -7.47 -26.88 -7.81
CA MET A 107 -6.54 -26.09 -8.63
C MET A 107 -5.77 -25.01 -7.85
N ALA A 108 -5.91 -24.93 -6.52
CA ALA A 108 -5.14 -24.02 -5.68
C ALA A 108 -3.61 -24.28 -5.76
N PRO A 109 -2.76 -23.26 -5.60
CA PRO A 109 -1.30 -23.44 -5.64
C PRO A 109 -0.81 -24.23 -4.42
N GLY A 110 0.05 -25.22 -4.67
CA GLY A 110 0.84 -25.87 -3.63
C GLY A 110 2.18 -25.16 -3.39
N ALA A 111 2.96 -25.63 -2.41
CA ALA A 111 4.21 -24.99 -1.99
C ALA A 111 5.24 -24.78 -3.13
N LEU A 112 5.36 -25.75 -4.05
CA LEU A 112 6.27 -25.62 -5.21
C LEU A 112 5.86 -24.45 -6.12
N GLU A 113 4.58 -24.35 -6.44
CA GLU A 113 4.04 -23.28 -7.28
C GLU A 113 4.16 -21.92 -6.58
N THR A 114 3.88 -21.86 -5.28
CA THR A 114 4.10 -20.64 -4.47
C THR A 114 5.55 -20.18 -4.55
N GLY A 115 6.52 -21.09 -4.47
CA GLY A 115 7.94 -20.79 -4.64
C GLY A 115 8.26 -20.22 -6.03
N ILE A 116 7.72 -20.83 -7.08
CA ILE A 116 7.91 -20.35 -8.47
C ILE A 116 7.33 -18.95 -8.64
N ARG A 117 6.11 -18.68 -8.14
CA ARG A 117 5.49 -17.34 -8.23
C ARG A 117 6.24 -16.30 -7.42
N ARG A 118 6.76 -16.67 -6.25
CA ARG A 118 7.64 -15.80 -5.46
C ARG A 118 8.87 -15.40 -6.30
N ASP A 119 9.54 -16.36 -6.90
CA ASP A 119 10.76 -16.08 -7.65
C ASP A 119 10.50 -15.29 -8.94
N ARG A 120 9.38 -15.58 -9.61
CA ARG A 120 9.03 -14.95 -10.89
C ARG A 120 8.35 -13.60 -10.76
N TYR A 121 7.62 -13.34 -9.67
CA TYR A 121 6.73 -12.19 -9.57
C TYR A 121 6.94 -11.35 -8.31
N PHE A 122 7.18 -11.97 -7.16
CA PHE A 122 7.42 -11.24 -5.91
C PHE A 122 8.78 -10.53 -5.93
N TRP A 123 9.86 -11.26 -6.17
CA TRP A 123 11.20 -10.68 -6.10
C TRP A 123 11.45 -9.56 -7.12
N PRO A 124 10.97 -9.63 -8.37
CA PRO A 124 11.17 -8.51 -9.30
C PRO A 124 10.53 -7.19 -8.83
N TYR A 125 9.35 -7.22 -8.17
CA TYR A 125 8.76 -6.03 -7.56
C TYR A 125 9.66 -5.47 -6.46
N HIS A 126 10.14 -6.32 -5.56
CA HIS A 126 11.00 -5.91 -4.45
C HIS A 126 12.38 -5.41 -4.91
N ILE A 127 12.94 -6.01 -5.96
CA ILE A 127 14.20 -5.55 -6.59
C ILE A 127 14.01 -4.17 -7.20
N ALA A 128 12.93 -3.95 -7.95
CA ALA A 128 12.62 -2.65 -8.55
C ALA A 128 12.42 -1.58 -7.45
N LEU A 129 11.64 -1.90 -6.42
CA LEU A 129 11.39 -0.98 -5.31
C LEU A 129 12.68 -0.65 -4.54
N ARG A 130 13.50 -1.65 -4.19
CA ARG A 130 14.81 -1.45 -3.55
C ARG A 130 15.72 -0.55 -4.39
N SER A 131 15.79 -0.79 -5.70
CA SER A 131 16.61 0.00 -6.63
C SER A 131 16.20 1.46 -6.62
N GLU A 132 14.90 1.77 -6.59
CA GLU A 132 14.42 3.15 -6.56
C GLU A 132 14.60 3.79 -5.18
N ILE A 133 14.45 3.05 -4.08
CA ILE A 133 14.76 3.55 -2.73
C ILE A 133 16.25 3.89 -2.62
N ASP A 134 17.14 3.03 -3.11
CA ASP A 134 18.58 3.31 -3.11
C ASP A 134 18.92 4.54 -3.94
N ARG A 135 18.37 4.65 -5.15
CA ARG A 135 18.58 5.80 -6.04
C ARG A 135 18.12 7.11 -5.40
N VAL A 136 16.93 7.14 -4.82
CA VAL A 136 16.36 8.33 -4.17
C VAL A 136 17.19 8.69 -2.93
N ARG A 137 17.54 7.71 -2.10
CA ARG A 137 18.39 7.94 -0.92
C ARG A 137 19.76 8.48 -1.31
N GLU A 138 20.37 7.98 -2.39
CA GLU A 138 21.66 8.47 -2.89
C GLU A 138 21.56 9.93 -3.37
N ALA A 139 20.46 10.28 -4.05
CA ALA A 139 20.25 11.64 -4.57
C ALA A 139 19.94 12.68 -3.49
N HIS A 140 19.22 12.30 -2.42
CA HIS A 140 18.71 13.24 -1.42
C HIS A 140 19.31 13.08 -0.02
N GLY A 141 20.06 12.00 0.23
CA GLY A 141 20.56 11.63 1.56
C GLY A 141 19.54 10.94 2.46
N TYR A 142 18.29 10.75 1.98
CA TYR A 142 17.19 10.05 2.64
C TYR A 142 16.13 9.64 1.61
N ALA A 143 15.23 8.73 1.97
CA ALA A 143 14.09 8.35 1.15
C ALA A 143 12.81 8.22 1.98
N LEU A 144 11.68 8.65 1.40
CA LEU A 144 10.35 8.56 1.99
C LEU A 144 9.53 7.58 1.17
N LEU A 145 9.29 6.39 1.69
CA LEU A 145 8.46 5.36 1.07
C LEU A 145 7.04 5.47 1.60
N TYR A 146 6.09 5.81 0.74
CA TYR A 146 4.67 5.84 1.03
C TYR A 146 3.99 4.69 0.29
N ASP A 147 3.54 3.68 1.04
CA ASP A 147 2.92 2.46 0.53
C ASP A 147 1.40 2.65 0.46
N CYS A 148 0.87 2.82 -0.77
CA CYS A 148 -0.51 3.16 -1.06
C CYS A 148 -1.39 1.91 -1.14
N HIS A 149 -2.41 1.83 -0.31
CA HIS A 149 -3.37 0.72 -0.28
C HIS A 149 -4.81 1.21 -0.18
N SER A 150 -5.74 0.34 -0.53
CA SER A 150 -7.15 0.50 -0.23
C SER A 150 -7.87 -0.83 -0.06
N ILE A 151 -8.95 -0.80 0.69
CA ILE A 151 -9.80 -1.96 0.94
C ILE A 151 -11.24 -1.51 1.11
N ARG A 152 -12.19 -2.41 0.85
CA ARG A 152 -13.60 -2.17 1.16
C ARG A 152 -13.76 -1.78 2.64
N SER A 153 -14.64 -0.81 2.89
CA SER A 153 -14.85 -0.20 4.19
C SER A 153 -15.47 -1.15 5.20
N VAL A 154 -16.16 -2.20 4.74
CA VAL A 154 -16.76 -3.24 5.58
C VAL A 154 -16.34 -4.60 5.06
N VAL A 155 -15.51 -5.30 5.84
CA VAL A 155 -15.06 -6.68 5.56
C VAL A 155 -15.17 -7.51 6.85
N PRO A 156 -16.34 -8.09 7.16
CA PRO A 156 -16.62 -8.68 8.47
C PRO A 156 -15.70 -9.83 8.87
N ARG A 157 -15.15 -10.55 7.89
CA ARG A 157 -14.17 -11.62 8.14
C ARG A 157 -12.85 -11.10 8.68
N LEU A 158 -12.46 -9.88 8.31
CA LEU A 158 -11.17 -9.30 8.67
C LEU A 158 -11.29 -8.30 9.83
N PHE A 159 -12.42 -7.59 9.94
CA PHE A 159 -12.61 -6.45 10.83
C PHE A 159 -14.00 -6.45 11.48
N GLU A 160 -14.08 -5.91 12.69
CA GLU A 160 -15.35 -5.57 13.33
C GLU A 160 -15.79 -4.17 12.90
N GLY A 161 -16.99 -4.05 12.34
CA GLY A 161 -17.57 -2.77 11.94
C GLY A 161 -16.91 -2.11 10.72
N PRO A 162 -17.34 -0.87 10.37
CA PRO A 162 -16.77 -0.12 9.27
C PRO A 162 -15.40 0.46 9.63
N LEU A 163 -14.50 0.51 8.65
CA LEU A 163 -13.17 1.12 8.78
C LEU A 163 -13.25 2.66 8.72
N PRO A 164 -12.36 3.36 9.47
CA PRO A 164 -12.02 4.75 9.20
C PRO A 164 -11.51 4.92 7.77
N VAL A 165 -11.64 6.12 7.20
CA VAL A 165 -11.17 6.38 5.82
C VAL A 165 -9.66 6.25 5.72
N PHE A 166 -8.91 6.76 6.70
CA PHE A 166 -7.45 6.75 6.66
C PHE A 166 -6.87 5.86 7.76
N SER A 167 -6.21 4.76 7.41
CA SER A 167 -5.50 3.92 8.36
C SER A 167 -3.99 3.98 8.11
N ILE A 168 -3.25 4.58 9.04
CA ILE A 168 -1.80 4.76 8.95
C ILE A 168 -1.08 3.58 9.61
N GLY A 169 -0.09 3.02 8.93
CA GLY A 169 0.75 1.95 9.45
C GLY A 169 2.23 2.29 9.41
N THR A 170 2.89 2.28 10.58
CA THR A 170 4.33 2.61 10.73
C THR A 170 5.12 1.51 11.44
N ASN A 171 4.61 0.28 11.37
CA ASN A 171 5.10 -0.86 12.15
C ASN A 171 5.15 -0.58 13.67
N GLY A 172 4.16 0.16 14.18
CA GLY A 172 4.16 0.60 15.58
C GLY A 172 5.30 1.57 15.89
N GLY A 173 5.59 2.51 14.99
CA GLY A 173 6.63 3.53 15.13
C GLY A 173 8.05 3.06 14.79
N GLN A 174 8.21 1.89 14.18
CA GLN A 174 9.53 1.32 13.86
C GLN A 174 9.99 1.57 12.41
N SER A 175 9.06 1.85 11.48
CA SER A 175 9.41 1.99 10.06
C SER A 175 9.70 3.43 9.63
N CYS A 176 9.43 4.42 10.47
CA CYS A 176 9.74 5.83 10.22
C CYS A 176 10.18 6.53 11.50
N ALA A 177 10.76 7.72 11.38
CA ALA A 177 11.03 8.55 12.55
C ALA A 177 9.70 9.04 13.20
N PRO A 178 9.64 9.23 14.52
CA PRO A 178 8.41 9.66 15.21
C PRO A 178 7.83 10.97 14.68
N GLU A 179 8.67 11.90 14.25
CA GLU A 179 8.28 13.21 13.71
C GLU A 179 7.52 13.08 12.40
N ILE A 180 7.77 12.03 11.61
CA ILE A 180 7.01 11.73 10.38
C ILE A 180 5.60 11.27 10.73
N GLU A 181 5.46 10.31 11.65
CA GLU A 181 4.15 9.83 12.09
C GLU A 181 3.33 10.97 12.71
N ALA A 182 3.96 11.79 13.55
CA ALA A 182 3.33 12.94 14.17
C ALA A 182 2.86 13.98 13.14
N ALA A 183 3.68 14.28 12.13
CA ALA A 183 3.33 15.24 11.08
C ALA A 183 2.14 14.76 10.22
N ILE A 184 2.12 13.48 9.83
CA ILE A 184 1.00 12.89 9.09
C ILE A 184 -0.27 12.90 9.93
N THR A 185 -0.17 12.54 11.22
CA THR A 185 -1.31 12.53 12.14
C THR A 185 -1.87 13.93 12.35
N ALA A 186 -1.02 14.94 12.50
CA ALA A 186 -1.45 16.34 12.58
C ALA A 186 -2.16 16.80 11.30
N ALA A 187 -1.61 16.47 10.12
CA ALA A 187 -2.24 16.81 8.84
C ALA A 187 -3.64 16.18 8.67
N LEU A 188 -3.86 14.96 9.19
CA LEU A 188 -5.17 14.31 9.20
C LEU A 188 -6.12 14.93 10.23
N ALA A 189 -5.62 15.32 11.40
CA ALA A 189 -6.42 15.97 12.43
C ALA A 189 -6.89 17.38 12.02
N GLU A 190 -6.07 18.08 11.23
CA GLU A 190 -6.34 19.42 10.72
C GLU A 190 -7.00 19.43 9.34
N ALA A 191 -7.25 18.24 8.77
CA ALA A 191 -7.81 18.10 7.44
C ALA A 191 -9.19 18.77 7.36
N PRO A 192 -9.45 19.56 6.30
CA PRO A 192 -10.75 20.19 6.12
C PRO A 192 -11.83 19.14 5.94
N GLN A 193 -12.87 19.22 6.77
CA GLN A 193 -14.10 18.45 6.56
C GLN A 193 -15.14 19.36 5.94
N ASP A 194 -15.72 18.92 4.82
CA ASP A 194 -16.87 19.60 4.23
C ASP A 194 -18.07 19.37 5.15
N GLU A 195 -18.52 20.43 5.84
CA GLU A 195 -19.69 20.38 6.74
C GLU A 195 -20.98 19.94 6.02
N GLY A 196 -21.02 20.04 4.69
CA GLY A 196 -22.13 19.55 3.86
C GLY A 196 -21.98 18.10 3.40
N SER A 197 -20.86 17.44 3.68
CA SER A 197 -20.61 16.05 3.30
C SER A 197 -21.04 15.06 4.37
N GLU A 198 -21.67 13.97 3.94
CA GLU A 198 -21.99 12.82 4.81
C GLU A 198 -20.78 11.88 5.01
N MET A 199 -19.65 12.13 4.34
CA MET A 199 -18.47 11.28 4.43
C MET A 199 -17.64 11.61 5.67
N ASP A 200 -17.66 10.70 6.64
CA ASP A 200 -16.73 10.73 7.78
C ASP A 200 -15.30 10.36 7.33
N LEU A 201 -14.44 11.38 7.30
CA LEU A 201 -13.02 11.30 6.96
C LEU A 201 -12.12 10.94 8.17
N GLY A 202 -12.65 10.15 9.11
CA GLY A 202 -11.92 9.69 10.28
C GLY A 202 -10.65 8.89 9.96
N TYR A 203 -9.73 8.85 10.91
CA TYR A 203 -8.45 8.16 10.77
C TYR A 203 -8.06 7.33 12.00
N VAL A 204 -7.13 6.39 11.81
CA VAL A 204 -6.53 5.60 12.89
C VAL A 204 -5.05 5.31 12.62
N VAL A 205 -4.20 5.40 13.64
CA VAL A 205 -2.76 5.11 13.54
C VAL A 205 -2.46 3.76 14.19
N ASN A 206 -1.75 2.90 13.47
CA ASN A 206 -1.31 1.57 13.92
C ASN A 206 -2.43 0.72 14.54
N GLY A 207 -3.65 0.85 14.02
CA GLY A 207 -4.79 0.02 14.39
C GLY A 207 -4.64 -1.40 13.85
N ARG A 208 -5.55 -1.83 12.98
CA ARG A 208 -5.44 -3.13 12.33
C ARG A 208 -4.37 -3.16 11.23
N PHE A 209 -4.22 -2.05 10.50
CA PHE A 209 -3.18 -1.86 9.49
C PHE A 209 -1.97 -1.22 10.15
N LYS A 210 -1.01 -2.04 10.59
CA LYS A 210 0.24 -1.58 11.21
C LYS A 210 1.38 -1.42 10.20
N GLY A 211 1.07 -1.37 8.90
CA GLY A 211 2.04 -1.55 7.82
C GLY A 211 2.06 -3.00 7.33
N GLY A 212 2.54 -3.24 6.12
CA GLY A 212 2.63 -4.55 5.47
C GLY A 212 4.06 -5.11 5.51
N TRP A 213 4.37 -6.05 4.64
CA TRP A 213 5.74 -6.50 4.46
C TRP A 213 6.64 -5.40 3.91
N ILE A 214 6.20 -4.64 2.90
CA ILE A 214 6.93 -3.53 2.27
C ILE A 214 7.34 -2.50 3.33
N THR A 215 6.39 -2.03 4.14
CA THR A 215 6.65 -1.07 5.23
C THR A 215 7.68 -1.57 6.24
N ARG A 216 7.58 -2.84 6.65
CA ARG A 216 8.48 -3.46 7.62
C ARG A 216 9.86 -3.75 7.07
N HIS A 217 9.92 -4.16 5.81
CA HIS A 217 11.13 -4.62 5.17
C HIS A 217 12.01 -3.46 4.72
N PHE A 218 11.40 -2.39 4.22
CA PHE A 218 12.14 -1.23 3.70
C PHE A 218 12.21 -0.05 4.67
N GLY A 219 11.37 -0.02 5.71
CA GLY A 219 11.48 0.99 6.76
C GLY A 219 12.72 0.77 7.61
N GLU A 220 13.76 1.57 7.37
CA GLU A 220 15.04 1.53 8.07
C GLU A 220 15.42 2.97 8.49
N PRO A 221 14.79 3.54 9.53
CA PRO A 221 15.00 4.95 9.90
C PRO A 221 16.45 5.30 10.22
N ASP A 222 17.20 4.37 10.83
CA ASP A 222 18.63 4.52 11.12
C ASP A 222 19.48 4.64 9.84
N MET A 223 19.00 4.08 8.73
CA MET A 223 19.58 4.19 7.39
C MET A 223 18.91 5.28 6.53
N ARG A 224 18.14 6.18 7.18
CA ARG A 224 17.43 7.31 6.56
C ARG A 224 16.44 6.88 5.46
N VAL A 225 15.83 5.70 5.63
CA VAL A 225 14.70 5.25 4.81
C VAL A 225 13.48 5.18 5.72
N HIS A 226 12.51 6.05 5.50
CA HIS A 226 11.30 6.12 6.30
C HIS A 226 10.13 5.59 5.49
N ALA A 227 9.46 4.55 5.98
CA ALA A 227 8.33 3.92 5.32
C ALA A 227 7.04 4.09 6.12
N VAL A 228 5.96 4.46 5.43
CA VAL A 228 4.61 4.60 5.98
C VAL A 228 3.63 3.91 5.04
N GLN A 229 2.73 3.09 5.58
CA GLN A 229 1.55 2.60 4.84
C GLN A 229 0.39 3.54 5.04
N MET A 230 -0.34 3.82 3.96
CA MET A 230 -1.69 4.37 4.01
C MET A 230 -2.66 3.33 3.44
N GLU A 231 -3.57 2.88 4.27
CA GLU A 231 -4.70 2.06 3.84
C GLU A 231 -5.97 2.92 3.81
N LEU A 232 -6.61 3.03 2.65
CA LEU A 232 -7.83 3.78 2.45
C LEU A 232 -9.08 2.90 2.45
N ALA A 233 -10.14 3.34 3.12
CA ALA A 233 -11.46 2.76 2.87
C ALA A 233 -11.94 3.18 1.47
N GLN A 234 -12.24 2.23 0.58
CA GLN A 234 -12.62 2.47 -0.82
C GLN A 234 -13.86 3.37 -0.96
N LYS A 235 -14.74 3.38 0.04
CA LYS A 235 -15.89 4.30 0.15
C LYS A 235 -15.51 5.77 0.02
N ALA A 236 -14.24 6.13 0.20
CA ALA A 236 -13.72 7.48 0.12
C ALA A 236 -13.53 8.00 -1.31
N TYR A 237 -13.59 7.14 -2.33
CA TYR A 237 -13.34 7.56 -3.72
C TYR A 237 -14.04 6.69 -4.78
N MET A 238 -14.77 5.65 -4.38
CA MET A 238 -15.44 4.76 -5.33
C MET A 238 -16.69 4.09 -4.72
N LEU A 239 -17.44 3.39 -5.58
CA LEU A 239 -18.48 2.44 -5.18
C LEU A 239 -17.84 1.08 -4.89
N GLU A 240 -18.04 0.59 -3.67
CA GLU A 240 -17.42 -0.65 -3.15
C GLU A 240 -18.11 -1.94 -3.63
N ALA A 241 -18.56 -1.94 -4.89
CA ALA A 241 -19.19 -3.08 -5.54
C ALA A 241 -18.92 -3.04 -7.06
N PRO A 242 -18.95 -4.20 -7.76
CA PRO A 242 -18.90 -4.24 -9.21
C PRO A 242 -19.93 -3.30 -9.85
N PRO A 243 -19.57 -2.54 -10.89
CA PRO A 243 -18.34 -2.63 -11.69
C PRO A 243 -17.15 -1.80 -11.14
N TRP A 244 -17.10 -1.55 -9.83
CA TRP A 244 -16.01 -0.84 -9.14
C TRP A 244 -15.88 0.60 -9.62
N THR A 245 -17.00 1.31 -9.75
CA THR A 245 -17.06 2.65 -10.33
C THR A 245 -16.33 3.67 -9.47
N TYR A 246 -15.39 4.41 -10.07
CA TYR A 246 -14.77 5.60 -9.45
C TYR A 246 -15.81 6.70 -9.25
N ASP A 247 -15.74 7.39 -8.12
CA ASP A 247 -16.68 8.44 -7.74
C ASP A 247 -15.92 9.77 -7.59
N GLU A 248 -16.14 10.67 -8.54
CA GLU A 248 -15.42 11.95 -8.62
C GLU A 248 -15.66 12.84 -7.41
N ASP A 249 -16.91 12.90 -6.91
CA ASP A 249 -17.29 13.80 -5.83
C ASP A 249 -16.65 13.34 -4.51
N LYS A 250 -16.65 12.03 -4.29
CA LYS A 250 -15.95 11.42 -3.15
C LYS A 250 -14.45 11.64 -3.24
N ALA A 251 -13.86 11.37 -4.40
CA ALA A 251 -12.42 11.57 -4.59
C ALA A 251 -12.00 13.04 -4.45
N ALA A 252 -12.84 13.98 -4.90
CA ALA A 252 -12.58 15.41 -4.77
C ALA A 252 -12.49 15.87 -3.31
N GLN A 253 -13.19 15.19 -2.39
CA GLN A 253 -13.08 15.42 -0.95
C GLN A 253 -11.85 14.75 -0.33
N THR A 254 -11.52 13.55 -0.79
CA THR A 254 -10.40 12.75 -0.24
C THR A 254 -9.02 13.26 -0.69
N ARG A 255 -8.88 13.73 -1.93
CA ARG A 255 -7.59 14.13 -2.51
C ARG A 255 -6.91 15.30 -1.79
N PRO A 256 -7.61 16.38 -1.37
CA PRO A 256 -7.00 17.44 -0.57
C PRO A 256 -6.39 16.94 0.74
N VAL A 257 -7.04 15.99 1.41
CA VAL A 257 -6.53 15.38 2.65
C VAL A 257 -5.27 14.56 2.37
N LEU A 258 -5.29 13.71 1.34
CA LEU A 258 -4.11 12.96 0.92
C LEU A 258 -2.94 13.87 0.50
N ARG A 259 -3.24 14.99 -0.16
CA ARG A 259 -2.24 16.01 -0.50
C ARG A 259 -1.58 16.58 0.75
N GLY A 260 -2.37 16.98 1.75
CA GLY A 260 -1.85 17.46 3.04
C GLY A 260 -0.98 16.42 3.75
N VAL A 261 -1.37 15.14 3.70
CA VAL A 261 -0.55 14.03 4.24
C VAL A 261 0.80 13.91 3.53
N LEU A 262 0.82 13.94 2.20
CA LEU A 262 2.07 13.84 1.44
C LEU A 262 2.97 15.07 1.64
N ASP A 263 2.38 16.27 1.71
CA ASP A 263 3.12 17.49 2.02
C ASP A 263 3.77 17.40 3.42
N ALA A 264 2.99 17.01 4.44
CA ALA A 264 3.49 16.86 5.81
C ALA A 264 4.61 15.81 5.91
N LEU A 265 4.49 14.70 5.19
CA LEU A 265 5.53 13.67 5.09
C LEU A 265 6.82 14.23 4.48
N VAL A 266 6.73 14.94 3.35
CA VAL A 266 7.88 15.53 2.65
C VAL A 266 8.57 16.58 3.52
N GLU A 267 7.80 17.48 4.14
CA GLU A 267 8.33 18.50 5.04
C GLU A 267 9.02 17.91 6.27
N ALA A 268 8.39 16.91 6.91
CA ALA A 268 8.98 16.23 8.06
C ALA A 268 10.28 15.51 7.69
N GLY A 269 10.30 14.81 6.56
CA GLY A 269 11.50 14.16 6.04
C GLY A 269 12.64 15.15 5.80
N ALA A 270 12.36 16.30 5.20
CA ALA A 270 13.37 17.35 4.98
C ALA A 270 13.92 17.92 6.30
N ARG A 271 13.07 18.16 7.29
CA ARG A 271 13.50 18.62 8.63
C ARG A 271 14.42 17.62 9.32
N ILE A 272 14.07 16.33 9.29
CA ILE A 272 14.86 15.27 9.94
C ILE A 272 16.20 15.07 9.22
N ALA A 273 16.20 15.10 7.88
CA ALA A 273 17.43 14.98 7.09
C ALA A 273 18.41 16.13 7.32
N GLY A 274 17.89 17.34 7.60
CA GLY A 274 18.67 18.54 7.91
C GLY A 274 19.17 18.65 9.35
N ALA A 275 18.66 17.83 10.28
CA ALA A 275 19.12 17.81 11.66
C ALA A 275 20.51 17.14 11.77
N PRO A 276 21.41 17.62 12.64
CA PRO A 276 22.67 16.94 12.91
C PRO A 276 22.40 15.51 13.43
N ASN A 277 23.15 14.52 12.94
CA ASN A 277 23.09 13.15 13.46
C ASN A 277 23.61 13.12 14.91
N GLU A 278 22.74 13.26 15.91
CA GLU A 278 23.15 13.18 17.33
C GLU A 278 23.48 11.74 17.78
N GLY A 279 23.27 10.73 16.94
CA GLY A 279 23.50 9.32 17.25
C GLY A 279 24.85 8.73 16.80
N GLY A 280 25.72 9.51 16.16
CA GLY A 280 26.99 9.02 15.59
C GLY A 280 28.16 9.00 16.58
N ASN A 281 28.00 8.49 17.80
CA ASN A 281 29.13 8.13 18.65
C ASN A 281 28.75 7.10 19.70
N ARG A 282 29.04 5.83 19.43
CA ARG A 282 29.46 4.81 20.39
C ARG A 282 29.94 3.55 19.69
#